data_AF-A0A938MAE2-F1
#
_entry.id   AF-A0A938MAE2-F1
#
_cell.length_a   1.000
_cell.length_b   1.000
_cell.length_c   1.000
_cell.angle_alpha   90.00
_cell.angle_beta   90.00
_cell.angle_gamma   90.00
#
_symmetry.space_group_name_H-M   'P 1'
#
loop_
_entity.id
_entity.type
_entity.pdbx_description
1 polymer ?
#
loop_
_entity_poly.entity_id
_entity_poly.type
_entity_poly.pdbx_seq_one_letter_code
_entity_poly.pdbx_strand_id
1 'polypeptide(L)'
;VFEHLPQAVNHGTNALAREKMHNASTIAGMAFTNAFLGINHCLAHILGATFHVPHGRANSLVMIPVIRYNASLPKKFVAYPKYRVPQAKPRYAEIAATLKLPASTEDQGVQSLIKAVADLKAKVGMPATIKEAGVARADFDKQVKRMAEVAFDDQCVGANPCYPRVKDLVGILWEAYGE
;
A
#
# COMPACT_ATOMS: atom_id res chain seq x y z
N VAL A 1 13.26 3.12 -6.97
CA VAL A 1 12.83 3.30 -5.56
C VAL A 1 13.67 2.47 -4.59
N PHE A 2 13.61 1.13 -4.63
CA PHE A 2 14.33 0.27 -3.68
C PHE A 2 15.85 0.54 -3.57
N GLU A 3 16.50 0.87 -4.68
CA GLU A 3 17.94 1.18 -4.71
C GLU A 3 18.27 2.59 -4.18
N HIS A 4 17.56 3.62 -4.65
CA HIS A 4 17.95 5.01 -4.43
C HIS A 4 17.21 5.72 -3.28
N LEU A 5 16.04 5.25 -2.85
CA LEU A 5 15.28 5.94 -1.80
C LEU A 5 16.04 6.02 -0.46
N PRO A 6 16.64 4.93 0.06
CA PRO A 6 17.41 5.01 1.31
C PRO A 6 18.57 6.01 1.21
N GLN A 7 19.24 6.06 0.06
CA GLN A 7 20.34 6.99 -0.20
C GLN A 7 19.84 8.43 -0.22
N ALA A 8 18.72 8.71 -0.89
CA ALA A 8 18.15 10.05 -0.97
C ALA A 8 17.67 10.58 0.40
N VAL A 9 17.19 9.70 1.29
CA VAL A 9 16.74 10.04 2.64
C VAL A 9 17.93 10.25 3.59
N ASN A 10 18.86 9.30 3.63
CA ASN A 10 19.95 9.30 4.62
C ASN A 10 21.14 10.17 4.19
N HIS A 11 21.29 10.42 2.89
CA HIS A 11 22.35 11.26 2.32
C HIS A 11 21.73 12.30 1.38
N GLY A 12 21.10 13.30 1.97
CA GLY A 12 20.32 14.30 1.25
C GLY A 12 21.07 15.07 0.17
N THR A 13 22.41 15.10 0.18
CA THR A 13 23.25 15.74 -0.85
C THR A 13 23.60 14.82 -2.03
N ASN A 14 23.19 13.54 -2.01
CA ASN A 14 23.42 12.62 -3.12
C ASN A 14 22.51 12.98 -4.31
N ALA A 15 23.05 13.79 -5.22
CA ALA A 15 22.33 14.32 -6.38
C ALA A 15 21.77 13.22 -7.29
N LEU A 16 22.55 12.16 -7.54
CA LEU A 16 22.11 11.02 -8.35
C LEU A 16 20.91 10.31 -7.73
N ALA A 17 20.96 10.00 -6.42
CA ALA A 17 19.85 9.36 -5.74
C ALA A 17 18.58 10.22 -5.77
N ARG A 18 18.73 11.54 -5.59
CA ARG A 18 17.62 12.50 -5.68
C ARG A 18 17.02 12.57 -7.08
N GLU A 19 17.86 12.67 -8.11
CA GLU A 19 17.43 12.66 -9.51
C GLU A 19 16.64 11.38 -9.84
N LYS A 20 17.21 10.21 -9.53
CA LYS A 20 16.56 8.92 -9.80
C LYS A 20 15.24 8.78 -9.05
N MET A 21 15.14 9.28 -7.83
CA MET A 21 13.88 9.27 -7.08
C MET A 21 12.84 10.24 -7.66
N HIS A 22 13.27 11.42 -8.12
CA HIS A 22 12.38 12.38 -8.76
C HIS A 22 11.80 11.80 -10.06
N ASN A 23 12.67 11.21 -10.91
CA ASN A 23 12.26 10.52 -12.13
C ASN A 23 11.34 9.33 -11.84
N ALA A 24 11.68 8.50 -10.86
CA ALA A 24 10.85 7.34 -10.49
C ALA A 24 9.45 7.75 -10.02
N SER A 25 9.32 8.88 -9.30
CA SER A 25 8.03 9.42 -8.88
C SER A 25 7.18 9.82 -10.09
N THR A 26 7.77 10.50 -11.07
CA THR A 26 7.05 10.90 -12.30
C THR A 26 6.67 9.70 -13.16
N ILE A 27 7.55 8.69 -13.28
CA ILE A 27 7.24 7.44 -13.99
C ILE A 27 6.08 6.71 -13.32
N ALA A 28 6.02 6.69 -11.98
CA ALA A 28 4.85 6.15 -11.27
C ALA A 28 3.58 6.95 -11.60
N GLY A 29 3.69 8.29 -11.72
CA GLY A 29 2.64 9.17 -12.24
C GLY A 29 2.11 8.73 -13.59
N MET A 30 2.99 8.52 -14.56
CA MET A 30 2.61 8.04 -15.90
C MET A 30 1.84 6.70 -15.84
N ALA A 31 2.19 5.83 -14.90
CA ALA A 31 1.46 4.57 -14.69
C ALA A 31 0.07 4.81 -14.07
N PHE A 32 -0.01 5.42 -12.88
CA PHE A 32 -1.29 5.54 -12.16
C PHE A 32 -2.24 6.56 -12.79
N THR A 33 -1.77 7.52 -13.60
CA THR A 33 -2.65 8.40 -14.39
C THR A 33 -3.52 7.61 -15.36
N ASN A 34 -3.05 6.45 -15.83
CA ASN A 34 -3.78 5.60 -16.79
C ASN A 34 -4.40 4.35 -16.13
N ALA A 35 -3.74 3.80 -15.11
CA ALA A 35 -4.17 2.58 -14.42
C ALA A 35 -4.97 2.85 -13.14
N PHE A 36 -5.15 4.12 -12.77
CA PHE A 36 -5.67 4.55 -11.47
C PHE A 36 -4.84 3.97 -10.31
N LEU A 37 -5.46 3.83 -9.14
CA LEU A 37 -4.84 3.39 -7.90
C LEU A 37 -5.61 2.18 -7.35
N GLY A 38 -5.88 2.16 -6.05
CA GLY A 38 -6.63 1.10 -5.39
C GLY A 38 -6.90 1.46 -3.93
N ILE A 39 -7.34 0.48 -3.15
CA ILE A 39 -7.79 0.70 -1.76
C ILE A 39 -6.69 1.26 -0.85
N ASN A 40 -5.41 1.10 -1.20
CA ASN A 40 -4.31 1.70 -0.46
C ASN A 40 -4.47 3.23 -0.35
N HIS A 41 -4.78 3.88 -1.46
CA HIS A 41 -4.96 5.33 -1.49
C HIS A 41 -6.27 5.75 -0.81
N CYS A 42 -7.37 5.01 -1.01
CA CYS A 42 -8.63 5.28 -0.31
C CYS A 42 -8.45 5.31 1.21
N LEU A 43 -7.77 4.28 1.73
CA LEU A 43 -7.47 4.16 3.17
C LEU A 43 -6.49 5.24 3.62
N ALA A 44 -5.48 5.57 2.82
CA ALA A 44 -4.51 6.62 3.14
C ALA A 44 -5.14 8.02 3.18
N HIS A 45 -6.05 8.34 2.25
CA HIS A 45 -6.76 9.62 2.22
C HIS A 45 -7.56 9.82 3.50
N ILE A 46 -8.39 8.83 3.88
CA ILE A 46 -9.25 8.97 5.06
C ILE A 46 -8.46 8.92 6.37
N LEU A 47 -7.39 8.12 6.43
CA LEU A 47 -6.48 8.09 7.58
C LEU A 47 -5.80 9.45 7.77
N GLY A 48 -5.28 10.03 6.68
CA GLY A 48 -4.67 11.34 6.68
C GLY A 48 -5.66 12.45 7.03
N ALA A 49 -6.88 12.41 6.52
CA ALA A 49 -7.93 13.37 6.84
C ALA A 49 -8.40 13.29 8.30
N THR A 50 -8.43 12.08 8.88
CA THR A 50 -8.94 11.86 10.24
C THR A 50 -7.90 12.15 11.31
N PHE A 51 -6.64 11.79 11.10
CA PHE A 51 -5.58 11.91 12.11
C PHE A 51 -4.41 12.81 11.70
N HIS A 52 -4.59 13.60 10.63
CA HIS A 52 -3.57 14.53 10.10
C HIS A 52 -2.22 13.85 9.79
N VAL A 53 -2.26 12.57 9.40
CA VAL A 53 -1.07 11.82 8.99
C VAL A 53 -0.67 12.22 7.56
N PRO A 54 0.60 12.59 7.30
CA PRO A 54 1.04 12.92 5.95
C PRO A 54 0.78 11.80 4.94
N HIS A 55 0.35 12.15 3.73
CA HIS A 55 -0.12 11.20 2.70
C HIS A 55 0.82 10.03 2.45
N GLY A 56 2.12 10.29 2.25
CA GLY A 56 3.12 9.23 2.03
C GLY A 56 3.28 8.30 3.22
N ARG A 57 3.21 8.84 4.45
CA ARG A 57 3.24 8.05 5.68
C ARG A 57 1.98 7.19 5.80
N ALA A 58 0.81 7.77 5.56
CA ALA A 58 -0.46 7.03 5.58
C ALA A 58 -0.46 5.86 4.58
N ASN A 59 0.00 6.09 3.34
CA ASN A 59 0.17 5.02 2.34
C ASN A 59 1.11 3.92 2.83
N SER A 60 2.22 4.27 3.48
CA SER A 60 3.19 3.29 4.00
C SER A 60 2.63 2.42 5.13
N LEU A 61 1.71 2.96 5.93
CA LEU A 61 1.12 2.28 7.08
C LEU A 61 0.15 1.17 6.64
N VAL A 62 -0.66 1.41 5.61
CA VAL A 62 -1.69 0.45 5.15
C VAL A 62 -1.19 -0.51 4.06
N MET A 63 -0.03 -0.25 3.45
CA MET A 63 0.46 -0.99 2.27
C MET A 63 0.64 -2.49 2.47
N ILE A 64 1.22 -2.92 3.59
CA ILE A 64 1.45 -4.35 3.82
C ILE A 64 0.12 -5.11 3.97
N PRO A 65 -0.81 -4.69 4.85
CA PRO A 65 -2.16 -5.27 4.91
C PRO A 65 -2.89 -5.27 3.56
N VAL A 66 -2.78 -4.19 2.77
CA VAL A 66 -3.41 -4.12 1.44
C VAL A 66 -2.80 -5.11 0.44
N ILE A 67 -1.46 -5.28 0.43
CA ILE A 67 -0.82 -6.30 -0.42
C ILE A 67 -1.33 -7.69 -0.04
N ARG A 68 -1.39 -8.03 1.26
CA ARG A 68 -1.94 -9.33 1.71
C ARG A 68 -3.39 -9.50 1.29
N TYR A 69 -4.22 -8.48 1.48
CA TYR A 69 -5.63 -8.51 1.10
C TYR A 69 -5.79 -8.76 -0.39
N ASN A 70 -5.10 -7.98 -1.24
CA ASN A 70 -5.20 -8.11 -2.69
C ASN A 70 -4.59 -9.41 -3.22
N ALA A 71 -3.57 -9.97 -2.56
CA ALA A 71 -2.98 -11.26 -2.91
C ALA A 71 -3.85 -12.46 -2.48
N SER A 72 -4.91 -12.25 -1.70
CA SER A 72 -5.84 -13.31 -1.31
C SER A 72 -6.90 -13.58 -2.38
N LEU A 73 -7.63 -14.70 -2.26
CA LEU A 73 -8.74 -14.97 -3.16
C LEU A 73 -9.87 -13.95 -2.91
N PRO A 74 -10.30 -13.18 -3.92
CA PRO A 74 -11.28 -12.12 -3.72
C PRO A 74 -12.63 -12.69 -3.29
N LYS A 75 -13.19 -12.11 -2.23
CA LYS A 75 -14.56 -12.43 -1.77
C LYS A 75 -15.63 -11.78 -2.66
N LYS A 76 -15.28 -10.72 -3.37
CA LYS A 76 -16.09 -10.06 -4.39
C LYS A 76 -15.20 -9.61 -5.54
N PHE A 77 -15.63 -9.94 -6.75
CA PHE A 77 -14.91 -9.63 -7.98
C PHE A 77 -15.17 -8.20 -8.43
N VAL A 78 -14.16 -7.53 -8.95
CA VAL A 78 -14.32 -6.20 -9.58
C VAL A 78 -14.86 -6.37 -10.99
N ALA A 79 -15.92 -5.64 -11.33
CA ALA A 79 -16.56 -5.74 -12.63
C ALA A 79 -15.76 -4.92 -13.67
N TYR A 80 -14.72 -5.53 -14.24
CA TYR A 80 -13.91 -4.91 -15.30
C TYR A 80 -13.68 -5.91 -16.46
N PRO A 81 -14.13 -5.65 -17.70
CA PRO A 81 -14.13 -6.65 -18.78
C PRO A 81 -12.76 -7.27 -19.11
N LYS A 82 -11.68 -6.50 -18.93
CA LYS A 82 -10.31 -6.99 -19.15
C LYS A 82 -9.74 -7.78 -17.96
N TYR A 83 -10.34 -7.66 -16.77
CA TYR A 83 -9.95 -8.41 -15.58
C TYR A 83 -10.85 -9.64 -15.47
N ARG A 84 -10.43 -10.76 -16.09
CA ARG A 84 -11.27 -11.96 -16.21
C ARG A 84 -11.16 -12.93 -15.04
N VAL A 85 -9.97 -12.98 -14.43
CA VAL A 85 -9.64 -13.86 -13.29
C VAL A 85 -8.83 -13.07 -12.28
N PRO A 86 -8.83 -13.44 -10.99
CA PRO A 86 -7.97 -12.80 -10.00
C PRO A 86 -6.50 -12.96 -10.39
N GLN A 87 -5.79 -11.84 -10.59
CA GLN A 87 -4.38 -11.84 -11.01
C GLN A 87 -3.45 -11.08 -10.05
N ALA A 88 -3.98 -10.51 -8.97
CA ALA A 88 -3.17 -9.69 -8.07
C ALA A 88 -2.00 -10.49 -7.45
N LYS A 89 -2.22 -11.73 -7.01
CA LYS A 89 -1.15 -12.59 -6.45
C LYS A 89 0.01 -12.83 -7.45
N PRO A 90 -0.21 -13.36 -8.66
CA PRO A 90 0.88 -13.51 -9.63
C PRO A 90 1.53 -12.18 -10.01
N ARG A 91 0.77 -11.09 -10.10
CA ARG A 91 1.32 -9.76 -10.40
C ARG A 91 2.24 -9.24 -9.27
N TYR A 92 1.93 -9.50 -8.00
CA TYR A 92 2.83 -9.17 -6.89
C TYR A 92 4.10 -10.04 -6.91
N ALA A 93 3.97 -11.33 -7.23
CA ALA A 93 5.13 -12.21 -7.39
C ALA A 93 6.03 -11.77 -8.56
N GLU A 94 5.45 -11.29 -9.66
CA GLU A 94 6.18 -10.71 -10.79
C GLU A 94 6.97 -9.45 -10.40
N ILE A 95 6.41 -8.59 -9.53
CA ILE A 95 7.14 -7.45 -8.96
C ILE A 95 8.34 -7.95 -8.13
N ALA A 96 8.14 -8.98 -7.30
CA ALA A 96 9.22 -9.55 -6.50
C ALA A 96 10.35 -10.13 -7.38
N ALA A 97 9.99 -10.87 -8.43
CA ALA A 97 10.94 -11.41 -9.41
C ALA A 97 11.68 -10.30 -10.17
N THR A 98 10.99 -9.22 -10.57
CA THR A 98 11.59 -8.04 -11.21
C THR A 98 12.61 -7.36 -10.31
N LEU A 99 12.35 -7.34 -9.00
CA LEU A 99 13.27 -6.85 -7.97
C LEU A 99 14.37 -7.87 -7.61
N LYS A 100 14.42 -9.02 -8.29
CA LYS A 100 15.37 -10.13 -8.04
C LYS A 100 15.27 -10.69 -6.62
N LEU A 101 14.07 -10.67 -6.03
CA LEU A 101 13.78 -11.28 -4.74
C LEU A 101 13.36 -12.77 -4.93
N PRO A 102 13.45 -13.61 -3.88
CA PRO A 102 12.96 -14.98 -3.96
C PRO A 102 11.48 -15.05 -4.35
N ALA A 103 11.16 -15.70 -5.46
CA ALA A 103 9.81 -15.77 -6.02
C ALA A 103 9.57 -17.08 -6.80
N SER A 104 10.06 -18.22 -6.27
CA SER A 104 9.89 -19.53 -6.91
C SER A 104 8.43 -19.99 -6.96
N THR A 105 7.59 -19.46 -6.06
CA THR A 105 6.13 -19.59 -6.09
C THR A 105 5.49 -18.22 -5.92
N GLU A 106 4.22 -18.08 -6.32
CA GLU A 106 3.49 -16.84 -6.15
C GLU A 106 3.43 -16.40 -4.68
N ASP A 107 3.20 -17.35 -3.76
CA ASP A 107 3.17 -17.08 -2.32
C ASP A 107 4.54 -16.64 -1.79
N GLN A 108 5.63 -17.29 -2.24
CA GLN A 108 6.99 -16.84 -1.88
C GLN A 108 7.25 -15.42 -2.40
N GLY A 109 6.87 -15.12 -3.64
CA GLY A 109 7.05 -13.80 -4.23
C GLY A 109 6.31 -12.71 -3.45
N VAL A 110 5.06 -12.96 -3.06
CA VAL A 110 4.28 -12.02 -2.23
C VAL A 110 4.95 -11.79 -0.87
N GLN A 111 5.39 -12.84 -0.19
CA GLN A 111 6.06 -12.69 1.12
C GLN A 111 7.40 -11.96 1.00
N SER A 112 8.18 -12.26 -0.04
CA SER A 112 9.42 -11.55 -0.33
C SER A 112 9.19 -10.06 -0.61
N LEU A 113 8.13 -9.71 -1.35
CA LEU A 113 7.76 -8.32 -1.59
C LEU A 113 7.35 -7.61 -0.30
N ILE A 114 6.50 -8.23 0.52
CA ILE A 114 6.09 -7.70 1.83
C ILE A 114 7.32 -7.44 2.70
N LYS A 115 8.24 -8.40 2.78
CA LYS A 115 9.48 -8.25 3.53
C LYS A 115 10.32 -7.08 3.00
N ALA A 116 10.52 -7.00 1.69
CA ALA A 116 11.30 -5.93 1.09
C ALA A 116 10.68 -4.55 1.36
N VAL A 117 9.35 -4.43 1.30
CA VAL A 117 8.62 -3.19 1.65
C VAL A 117 8.81 -2.85 3.12
N ALA A 118 8.70 -3.82 4.04
CA ALA A 118 8.94 -3.60 5.47
C ALA A 118 10.39 -3.15 5.75
N ASP A 119 11.36 -3.82 5.14
CA ASP A 119 12.78 -3.46 5.26
C ASP A 119 13.05 -2.05 4.72
N LEU A 120 12.43 -1.68 3.58
CA LEU A 120 12.55 -0.34 3.01
C LEU A 120 11.95 0.71 3.95
N LYS A 121 10.74 0.48 4.48
CA LYS A 121 10.09 1.35 5.48
C LYS A 121 11.01 1.62 6.66
N ALA A 122 11.62 0.57 7.23
CA ALA A 122 12.56 0.70 8.35
C ALA A 122 13.81 1.51 7.97
N LYS A 123 14.41 1.24 6.80
CA LYS A 123 15.61 1.95 6.30
C LYS A 123 15.39 3.45 6.10
N VAL A 124 14.16 3.91 5.91
CA VAL A 124 13.81 5.32 5.72
C VAL A 124 13.08 5.93 6.93
N GLY A 125 13.09 5.24 8.08
CA GLY A 125 12.55 5.76 9.34
C GLY A 125 11.02 5.89 9.38
N MET A 126 10.29 5.06 8.62
CA MET A 126 8.82 5.05 8.69
C MET A 126 8.35 4.19 9.88
N PRO A 127 7.31 4.62 10.63
CA PRO A 127 6.68 3.78 11.65
C PRO A 127 6.13 2.49 11.03
N ALA A 128 6.17 1.38 11.79
CA ALA A 128 5.67 0.12 11.28
C ALA A 128 4.14 0.12 11.21
N THR A 129 3.48 0.71 12.23
CA THR A 129 2.03 0.66 12.46
C THR A 129 1.42 2.05 12.71
N ILE A 130 0.10 2.17 12.58
CA ILE A 130 -0.64 3.41 12.89
C ILE A 130 -0.50 3.77 14.39
N LYS A 131 -0.41 2.76 15.26
CA LYS A 131 -0.12 2.94 16.69
C LYS A 131 1.24 3.61 16.91
N GLU A 132 2.29 3.13 16.26
CA GLU A 132 3.63 3.72 16.33
C GLU A 132 3.70 5.11 15.68
N ALA A 133 2.78 5.43 14.76
CA ALA A 133 2.65 6.77 14.19
C ALA A 133 1.98 7.78 15.14
N GLY A 134 1.59 7.36 16.36
CA GLY A 134 1.09 8.24 17.43
C GLY A 134 -0.43 8.32 17.54
N VAL A 135 -1.20 7.48 16.85
CA VAL A 135 -2.66 7.48 16.95
C VAL A 135 -3.11 6.64 18.15
N ALA A 136 -3.82 7.28 19.09
CA ALA A 136 -4.35 6.61 20.26
C ALA A 136 -5.41 5.56 19.87
N ARG A 137 -5.35 4.38 20.51
CA ARG A 137 -6.24 3.26 20.20
C ARG A 137 -7.72 3.62 20.36
N ALA A 138 -8.05 4.37 21.42
CA ALA A 138 -9.43 4.78 21.70
C ALA A 138 -9.99 5.72 20.62
N ASP A 139 -9.17 6.58 20.05
CA ASP A 139 -9.58 7.48 18.97
C ASP A 139 -9.69 6.72 17.64
N PHE A 140 -8.78 5.77 17.41
CA PHE A 140 -8.84 4.87 16.26
C PHE A 140 -10.11 4.02 16.25
N ASP A 141 -10.42 3.36 17.36
CA ASP A 141 -11.61 2.51 17.52
C ASP A 141 -12.92 3.26 17.24
N LYS A 142 -13.03 4.51 17.71
CA LYS A 142 -14.18 5.38 17.45
C LYS A 142 -14.35 5.72 15.97
N GLN A 143 -13.26 5.79 15.21
CA GLN A 143 -13.26 6.27 13.83
C GLN A 143 -13.21 5.14 12.79
N VAL A 144 -12.69 3.95 13.12
CA VAL A 144 -12.36 2.90 12.15
C VAL A 144 -13.53 2.51 11.24
N LYS A 145 -14.75 2.43 11.78
CA LYS A 145 -15.95 2.13 11.00
C LYS A 145 -16.27 3.24 9.99
N ARG A 146 -16.32 4.49 10.45
CA ARG A 146 -16.54 5.66 9.59
C ARG A 146 -15.45 5.77 8.52
N MET A 147 -14.19 5.54 8.88
CA MET A 147 -13.08 5.56 7.94
C MET A 147 -13.25 4.51 6.84
N ALA A 148 -13.66 3.29 7.20
CA ALA A 148 -13.88 2.21 6.23
C ALA A 148 -15.06 2.50 5.29
N GLU A 149 -16.13 3.11 5.79
CA GLU A 149 -17.28 3.53 4.96
C GLU A 149 -16.88 4.62 3.96
N VAL A 150 -16.23 5.69 4.43
CA VAL A 150 -15.79 6.78 3.54
C VAL A 150 -14.73 6.30 2.55
N ALA A 151 -13.82 5.41 2.96
CA ALA A 151 -12.85 4.82 2.04
C ALA A 151 -13.51 3.92 0.97
N PHE A 152 -14.65 3.31 1.29
CA PHE A 152 -15.40 2.50 0.33
C PHE A 152 -16.03 3.37 -0.78
N ASP A 153 -16.43 4.60 -0.44
CA ASP A 153 -17.01 5.57 -1.38
C ASP A 153 -15.95 6.33 -2.22
N ASP A 154 -14.66 6.13 -1.97
CA ASP A 154 -13.58 6.75 -2.74
C ASP A 154 -13.53 6.18 -4.17
N GLN A 155 -13.39 7.06 -5.17
CA GLN A 155 -13.27 6.72 -6.60
C GLN A 155 -12.21 5.64 -6.90
N CYS A 156 -11.14 5.56 -6.10
CA CYS A 156 -10.05 4.61 -6.32
C CYS A 156 -10.45 3.15 -6.02
N VAL A 157 -11.57 2.90 -5.34
CA VAL A 157 -12.05 1.54 -5.04
C VAL A 157 -12.39 0.76 -6.32
N GLY A 158 -12.94 1.45 -7.33
CA GLY A 158 -13.37 0.83 -8.58
C GLY A 158 -12.25 0.18 -9.39
N ALA A 159 -10.99 0.60 -9.18
CA ALA A 159 -9.82 0.05 -9.86
C ALA A 159 -9.12 -1.07 -9.06
N ASN A 160 -9.52 -1.32 -7.81
CA ASN A 160 -8.84 -2.29 -6.97
C ASN A 160 -9.14 -3.74 -7.45
N PRO A 161 -8.12 -4.63 -7.54
CA PRO A 161 -8.29 -5.99 -8.09
C PRO A 161 -9.23 -6.89 -7.26
N CYS A 162 -9.41 -6.57 -5.98
CA CYS A 162 -10.35 -7.22 -5.08
C CYS A 162 -11.36 -6.17 -4.63
N TYR A 163 -12.62 -6.29 -5.05
CA TYR A 163 -13.62 -5.29 -4.65
C TYR A 163 -13.92 -5.47 -3.16
N PRO A 164 -13.61 -4.48 -2.30
CA PRO A 164 -13.72 -4.65 -0.87
C PRO A 164 -15.18 -4.64 -0.40
N ARG A 165 -15.42 -5.19 0.79
CA ARG A 165 -16.58 -4.82 1.61
C ARG A 165 -16.09 -3.91 2.72
N VAL A 166 -16.95 -3.05 3.26
CA VAL A 166 -16.61 -2.18 4.41
C VAL A 166 -15.97 -2.98 5.55
N LYS A 167 -16.49 -4.16 5.87
CA LYS A 167 -15.91 -5.03 6.92
C LYS A 167 -14.48 -5.52 6.62
N ASP A 168 -14.15 -5.70 5.35
CA ASP A 168 -12.79 -6.09 4.97
C ASP A 168 -11.84 -4.88 5.15
N LEU A 169 -12.28 -3.66 4.81
CA LEU A 169 -11.52 -2.43 5.05
C LEU A 169 -11.28 -2.16 6.54
N VAL A 170 -12.27 -2.41 7.40
CA VAL A 170 -12.10 -2.35 8.87
C VAL A 170 -11.01 -3.31 9.33
N GLY A 171 -11.00 -4.55 8.82
CA GLY A 171 -9.96 -5.53 9.15
C GLY A 171 -8.56 -5.08 8.71
N ILE A 172 -8.44 -4.54 7.49
CA ILE A 172 -7.18 -3.99 6.98
C ILE A 172 -6.68 -2.83 7.86
N LEU A 173 -7.59 -1.95 8.31
CA LEU A 173 -7.26 -0.83 9.18
C LEU A 173 -6.77 -1.29 10.56
N TRP A 174 -7.39 -2.31 11.16
CA TRP A 174 -6.91 -2.89 12.42
C TRP A 174 -5.55 -3.59 12.25
N GLU A 175 -5.35 -4.36 11.18
CA GLU A 175 -4.03 -4.95 10.89
C GLU A 175 -2.97 -3.86 10.73
N ALA A 176 -3.29 -2.76 10.04
CA ALA A 176 -2.40 -1.60 9.90
C ALA A 176 -2.17 -0.86 11.22
N TYR A 177 -3.12 -0.91 12.16
CA TYR A 177 -2.97 -0.41 13.52
C TYR A 177 -1.97 -1.22 14.34
N GLY A 178 -1.83 -2.51 14.01
CA GLY A 178 -0.98 -3.47 14.72
C GLY A 178 -1.78 -4.42 15.62
N GLU A 179 -3.06 -4.65 15.32
CA GLU A 179 -3.98 -5.54 16.03
C GLU A 179 -4.70 -6.51 15.09
#